data_AF-A0A4Y2NND5-F1
#
_entry.id   AF-A0A4Y2NND5-F1
#
_cell.length_a   1.000
_cell.length_b   1.000
_cell.length_c   1.000
_cell.angle_alpha   90.00
_cell.angle_beta   90.00
_cell.angle_gamma   90.00
#
_symmetry.space_group_name_H-M   'P 1'
#
loop_
_entity.id
_entity.type
_entity.pdbx_description
1 polymer ?
#
loop_
_entity_poly.entity_id
_entity_poly.type
_entity_poly.pdbx_seq_one_letter_code
_entity_poly.pdbx_strand_id
1 'polypeptide(L)'
;MYILECTKQCTFSNVGSLLLPTFEDVIRCCFQERFNLSIEAISKFVSFSKVAGIVGRKIKDVFGRASIPTVSEKRIVQLINAYYAKYCKLRRSYDRDKSKTFFKLKLDVFKEKSTLVFDVAVCKCPIVVECTCNKTPDLCE
;
A
#
# COMPACT_ATOMS: atom_id res chain seq x y z
N MET A 1 -15.15 -0.14 -8.91
CA MET A 1 -15.73 -1.06 -7.90
C MET A 1 -15.04 -2.40 -8.10
N TYR A 2 -13.95 -2.64 -7.37
CA TYR A 2 -12.98 -3.74 -7.63
C TYR A 2 -13.39 -5.08 -6.97
N ILE A 3 -14.69 -5.40 -6.91
CA ILE A 3 -15.19 -6.54 -6.11
C ILE A 3 -15.30 -7.84 -6.92
N LEU A 4 -15.03 -7.87 -8.23
CA LEU A 4 -15.34 -9.05 -9.06
C LEU A 4 -14.19 -9.68 -9.87
N GLU A 5 -12.92 -9.36 -9.59
CA GLU A 5 -11.78 -10.06 -10.22
C GLU A 5 -10.77 -10.57 -9.18
N CYS A 6 -11.27 -11.27 -8.17
CA CYS A 6 -10.46 -11.91 -7.12
C CYS A 6 -10.07 -13.34 -7.52
N THR A 7 -9.47 -13.54 -8.70
CA THR A 7 -8.95 -14.84 -9.14
C THR A 7 -7.51 -14.80 -9.65
N LYS A 8 -6.83 -13.64 -9.60
CA LYS A 8 -5.38 -13.63 -9.73
C LYS A 8 -4.77 -13.70 -8.33
N GLN A 9 -4.19 -14.86 -8.01
CA GLN A 9 -3.23 -15.00 -6.94
C GLN A 9 -2.21 -13.85 -7.04
N CYS A 10 -2.29 -12.89 -6.13
CA CYS A 10 -1.22 -11.92 -5.92
C CYS A 10 -0.07 -12.66 -5.22
N THR A 11 0.64 -13.50 -5.96
CA THR A 11 1.96 -13.94 -5.54
C THR A 11 2.89 -12.75 -5.65
N PHE A 12 3.11 -12.06 -4.54
CA PHE A 12 4.38 -11.34 -4.31
C PHE A 12 5.60 -12.28 -4.52
N SER A 13 5.35 -13.58 -4.57
CA SER A 13 6.28 -14.67 -4.86
C SER A 13 6.59 -14.92 -6.35
N ASN A 14 6.14 -14.09 -7.31
CA ASN A 14 6.63 -14.18 -8.69
C ASN A 14 7.04 -12.82 -9.25
N VAL A 15 8.03 -12.20 -8.58
CA VAL A 15 8.80 -11.07 -9.12
C VAL A 15 9.84 -11.66 -10.08
N GLY A 16 9.37 -12.18 -11.22
CA GLY A 16 10.21 -12.54 -12.37
C GLY A 16 10.66 -11.31 -13.17
N SER A 17 10.28 -10.11 -12.75
CA SER A 17 10.70 -8.84 -13.32
C SER A 17 10.97 -7.86 -12.17
N LEU A 18 12.09 -7.13 -12.23
CA LEU A 18 12.61 -6.15 -11.26
C LEU A 18 11.69 -4.92 -11.01
N LEU A 19 10.37 -5.09 -11.01
CA LEU A 19 9.41 -4.01 -10.86
C LEU A 19 9.05 -3.82 -9.38
N LEU A 20 9.25 -2.60 -8.89
CA LEU A 20 8.79 -2.20 -7.56
C LEU A 20 7.26 -2.20 -7.53
N PRO A 21 6.64 -2.57 -6.38
CA PRO A 21 5.20 -2.65 -6.29
C PRO A 21 4.59 -1.26 -6.44
N THR A 22 3.56 -1.17 -7.28
CA THR A 22 2.73 0.03 -7.38
C THR A 22 1.78 0.12 -6.18
N PHE A 23 1.12 1.27 -6.01
CA PHE A 23 0.10 1.41 -4.96
C PHE A 23 -1.03 0.38 -5.13
N GLU A 24 -1.40 0.05 -6.37
CA GLU A 24 -2.45 -0.93 -6.64
C GLU A 24 -2.04 -2.31 -6.16
N ASP A 25 -0.79 -2.69 -6.38
CA ASP A 25 -0.24 -3.98 -5.94
C ASP A 25 -0.28 -4.10 -4.41
N VAL A 26 0.10 -3.03 -3.70
CA VAL A 26 0.07 -2.99 -2.24
C VAL A 26 -1.35 -3.15 -1.71
N ILE A 27 -2.32 -2.44 -2.28
CA ILE A 27 -3.71 -2.51 -1.82
C ILE A 27 -4.37 -3.84 -2.17
N ARG A 28 -4.11 -4.38 -3.36
CA ARG A 28 -4.55 -5.73 -3.74
C ARG A 28 -4.01 -6.77 -2.77
N CYS A 29 -2.73 -6.69 -2.42
CA CYS A 29 -2.12 -7.57 -1.43
C CYS A 29 -2.75 -7.41 -0.04
N CYS A 30 -3.05 -6.19 0.42
CA CYS A 30 -3.78 -6.01 1.67
C CYS A 30 -5.13 -6.73 1.66
N PHE A 31 -5.90 -6.65 0.58
CA PHE A 31 -7.18 -7.36 0.50
C PHE A 31 -7.00 -8.88 0.43
N GLN A 32 -6.00 -9.36 -0.29
CA GLN A 32 -5.70 -10.79 -0.38
C GLN A 32 -5.28 -11.36 0.98
N GLU A 33 -4.34 -10.72 1.68
CA GLU A 33 -3.90 -11.14 3.01
C GLU A 33 -5.06 -11.12 4.01
N ARG A 34 -5.94 -10.12 3.92
CA ARG A 34 -7.13 -10.08 4.75
C ARG A 34 -8.07 -11.25 4.47
N PHE A 35 -8.26 -11.61 3.19
CA PHE A 35 -9.06 -12.75 2.80
C PHE A 35 -8.45 -14.06 3.30
N ASN A 36 -7.16 -14.29 3.06
CA ASN A 36 -6.43 -15.48 3.52
C ASN A 36 -6.57 -15.65 5.04
N LEU A 37 -6.31 -14.57 5.81
CA LEU A 37 -6.46 -14.59 7.26
C LEU A 37 -7.91 -14.85 7.71
N SER A 38 -8.91 -14.45 6.93
CA SER A 38 -10.32 -14.71 7.25
C SER A 38 -10.74 -16.15 6.98
N ILE A 39 -10.11 -16.81 6.00
CA ILE A 39 -10.31 -18.24 5.74
C ILE A 39 -9.63 -19.07 6.82
N GLU A 40 -8.40 -18.71 7.21
CA GLU A 40 -7.66 -19.41 8.28
C GLU A 40 -8.32 -19.23 9.65
N ALA A 41 -8.85 -18.04 9.93
CA ALA A 41 -9.51 -17.73 11.19
C ALA A 41 -11.03 -17.87 11.05
N ILE A 42 -11.52 -19.12 11.05
CA ILE A 42 -12.91 -19.64 10.92
C ILE A 42 -14.06 -18.71 11.40
N SER A 43 -13.84 -17.74 12.29
CA SER A 43 -14.83 -16.69 12.65
C SER A 43 -14.26 -15.35 13.15
N LYS A 44 -12.95 -15.07 13.06
CA LYS A 44 -12.38 -13.86 13.70
C LYS A 44 -12.31 -12.67 12.74
N PHE A 45 -12.85 -11.54 13.20
CA PHE A 45 -12.66 -10.24 12.55
C PHE A 45 -11.16 -9.94 12.39
N VAL A 46 -10.67 -9.98 11.15
CA VAL A 46 -9.29 -9.62 10.83
C VAL A 46 -9.17 -8.11 10.80
N SER A 47 -8.45 -7.55 11.78
CA SER A 47 -8.18 -6.12 11.82
C SER A 47 -7.28 -5.70 10.65
N PHE A 48 -7.58 -4.56 10.03
CA PHE A 48 -6.77 -4.08 8.92
C PHE A 48 -5.34 -3.70 9.35
N SER A 49 -5.14 -3.36 10.64
CA SER A 49 -3.80 -3.11 11.17
C SER A 49 -2.94 -4.37 11.19
N LYS A 50 -3.52 -5.55 11.45
CA LYS A 50 -2.79 -6.83 11.37
C LYS A 50 -2.35 -7.11 9.93
N VAL A 51 -3.26 -6.90 8.99
CA VAL A 51 -2.99 -7.01 7.54
C VAL A 51 -1.89 -6.03 7.11
N ALA A 52 -1.97 -4.78 7.56
CA ALA A 52 -0.98 -3.75 7.27
C ALA A 52 0.41 -4.13 7.77
N GLY A 53 0.52 -4.79 8.94
CA GLY A 53 1.78 -5.33 9.46
C GLY A 53 2.42 -6.37 8.53
N ILE A 54 1.62 -7.34 8.07
CA ILE A 54 2.08 -8.39 7.14
C ILE A 54 2.55 -7.78 5.82
N VAL A 55 1.74 -6.89 5.23
CA VAL A 55 2.08 -6.25 3.95
C VAL A 55 3.26 -5.29 4.10
N GLY A 56 3.35 -4.56 5.22
CA GLY A 56 4.46 -3.65 5.51
C GLY A 56 5.81 -4.37 5.51
N ARG A 57 5.87 -5.57 6.09
CA ARG A 57 7.05 -6.44 6.05
C ARG A 57 7.41 -6.86 4.62
N LYS A 58 6.41 -7.34 3.85
CA LYS A 58 6.62 -7.74 2.44
C LYS A 58 7.18 -6.59 1.59
N ILE A 59 6.69 -5.37 1.79
CA ILE A 59 7.19 -4.18 1.09
C ILE A 59 8.65 -3.93 1.48
N LYS A 60 8.97 -3.92 2.77
CA LYS A 60 10.35 -3.71 3.23
C LYS A 60 11.31 -4.76 2.66
N ASP A 61 10.90 -6.02 2.59
CA ASP A 61 11.70 -7.11 2.00
C ASP A 61 11.94 -6.91 0.50
N VAL A 62 10.92 -6.47 -0.25
CA VAL A 62 11.04 -6.20 -1.69
C VAL A 62 12.03 -5.07 -1.96
N PHE A 63 11.90 -3.96 -1.23
CA PHE A 63 12.82 -2.83 -1.40
C PHE A 63 14.23 -3.15 -0.90
N GLY A 64 14.36 -3.96 0.16
CA GLY A 64 15.64 -4.48 0.63
C GLY A 64 16.36 -5.32 -0.43
N ARG A 65 15.63 -6.20 -1.14
CA ARG A 65 16.18 -6.96 -2.27
C ARG A 65 16.57 -6.09 -3.46
N ALA A 66 15.92 -4.94 -3.63
CA ALA A 66 16.25 -3.95 -4.65
C ALA A 66 17.38 -2.98 -4.22
N SER A 67 17.94 -3.14 -3.02
CA SER A 67 18.94 -2.22 -2.43
C SER A 67 18.46 -0.76 -2.38
N ILE A 68 17.15 -0.54 -2.22
CA ILE A 68 16.55 0.80 -2.13
C ILE A 68 16.35 1.16 -0.65
N PRO A 69 16.95 2.25 -0.16
CA PRO A 69 16.70 2.74 1.19
C PRO A 69 15.21 3.01 1.41
N THR A 70 14.63 2.38 2.42
CA THR A 70 13.18 2.41 2.69
C THR A 70 12.90 2.91 4.10
N VAL A 71 11.79 3.60 4.29
CA VAL A 71 11.34 4.04 5.62
C VAL A 71 11.09 2.84 6.54
N SER A 72 11.01 3.09 7.85
CA SER A 72 10.77 2.04 8.84
C SER A 72 9.48 1.26 8.58
N GLU A 73 9.44 -0.03 8.95
CA GLU A 73 8.23 -0.87 8.80
C GLU A 73 7.02 -0.24 9.49
N LYS A 74 7.22 0.34 10.69
CA LYS A 74 6.21 1.11 11.43
C LYS A 74 5.64 2.24 10.57
N ARG A 75 6.48 2.99 9.85
CA ARG A 75 6.04 4.06 8.96
C ARG A 75 5.24 3.52 7.78
N ILE A 76 5.66 2.41 7.17
CA ILE A 76 4.92 1.74 6.08
C ILE A 76 3.52 1.33 6.56
N VAL A 77 3.43 0.71 7.73
CA VAL A 77 2.16 0.29 8.35
C VAL A 77 1.24 1.49 8.59
N GLN A 78 1.77 2.61 9.08
CA GLN A 78 1.00 3.84 9.25
C GLN A 78 0.46 4.37 7.92
N LEU A 79 1.24 4.35 6.85
CA LEU A 79 0.82 4.79 5.51
C LEU A 79 -0.32 3.91 4.97
N ILE A 80 -0.19 2.59 5.08
CA ILE A 80 -1.24 1.63 4.70
C ILE A 80 -2.55 1.89 5.48
N ASN A 81 -2.46 2.04 6.80
CA ASN A 81 -3.62 2.29 7.65
C ASN A 81 -4.28 3.64 7.34
N ALA A 82 -3.48 4.70 7.13
CA ALA A 82 -3.98 6.02 6.79
C ALA A 82 -4.70 6.03 5.43
N TYR A 83 -4.15 5.30 4.44
CA TYR A 83 -4.82 5.09 3.17
C TYR A 83 -6.17 4.40 3.37
N TYR A 84 -6.19 3.27 4.09
CA TYR A 84 -7.41 2.49 4.28
C TYR A 84 -8.51 3.27 5.01
N ALA A 85 -8.14 4.07 6.00
CA ALA A 85 -9.09 4.95 6.67
C ALA A 85 -9.75 5.96 5.70
N LYS A 86 -8.98 6.56 4.79
CA LYS A 86 -9.51 7.45 3.73
C LYS A 86 -10.39 6.69 2.75
N TYR A 87 -9.96 5.50 2.32
CA TYR A 87 -10.74 4.62 1.45
C TYR A 87 -12.10 4.27 2.08
N CYS A 88 -12.13 3.87 3.35
CA CYS A 88 -13.37 3.56 4.06
C CYS A 88 -14.34 4.75 4.12
N LYS A 89 -13.81 5.96 4.36
CA LYS A 89 -14.63 7.19 4.36
C LYS A 89 -15.25 7.42 2.98
N LEU A 90 -14.47 7.27 1.90
CA LEU A 90 -14.96 7.43 0.53
C LEU A 90 -15.99 6.37 0.15
N ARG A 91 -15.72 5.11 0.50
CA ARG A 91 -16.62 3.98 0.24
C ARG A 91 -17.97 4.18 0.92
N ARG A 92 -18.00 4.63 2.18
CA ARG A 92 -19.26 4.89 2.91
C ARG A 92 -20.14 5.95 2.26
N SER A 93 -19.55 6.98 1.66
CA SER A 93 -20.29 8.05 0.99
C SER A 93 -20.56 7.77 -0.50
N TYR A 94 -19.99 6.71 -1.06
CA TYR A 94 -19.98 6.48 -2.51
C TYR A 94 -21.39 6.36 -3.10
N ASP A 95 -22.24 5.50 -2.53
CA ASP A 95 -23.57 5.24 -3.12
C ASP A 95 -24.46 6.49 -3.14
N ARG A 96 -24.33 7.33 -2.11
CA ARG A 96 -25.07 8.59 -1.98
C ARG A 96 -24.52 9.71 -2.89
N ASP A 97 -23.19 9.80 -3.02
CA ASP A 97 -22.55 11.00 -3.58
C ASP A 97 -21.90 10.78 -4.96
N LYS A 98 -21.89 9.55 -5.52
CA LYS A 98 -21.19 9.19 -6.78
C LYS A 98 -21.51 10.08 -7.99
N SER A 99 -22.72 10.64 -8.08
CA SER A 99 -23.13 11.50 -9.19
C SER A 99 -22.69 12.95 -9.02
N LYS A 100 -22.34 13.39 -7.80
CA LYS A 100 -22.02 14.79 -7.49
C LYS A 100 -20.62 15.16 -8.00
N THR A 101 -20.51 16.30 -8.67
CA THR A 101 -19.24 16.82 -9.22
C THR A 101 -18.15 16.96 -8.15
N PHE A 102 -18.51 17.48 -6.97
CA PHE A 102 -17.59 17.59 -5.83
C PHE A 102 -17.03 16.23 -5.38
N PHE A 103 -17.86 15.17 -5.42
CA PHE A 103 -17.41 13.84 -5.04
C PHE A 103 -16.46 13.23 -6.07
N LYS A 104 -16.70 13.47 -7.37
CA LYS A 104 -15.77 13.08 -8.44
C LYS A 104 -14.40 13.74 -8.26
N LEU A 105 -14.35 15.06 -8.04
CA LEU A 105 -13.11 15.77 -7.72
C LEU A 105 -12.40 15.17 -6.51
N LYS A 106 -13.15 14.85 -5.45
CA LYS A 106 -12.60 14.22 -4.25
C LYS A 106 -12.02 12.82 -4.53
N LEU A 107 -12.64 12.04 -5.41
CA LEU A 107 -12.12 10.75 -5.85
C LEU A 107 -10.84 10.90 -6.66
N ASP A 108 -10.76 11.87 -7.56
CA ASP A 108 -9.59 12.11 -8.38
C ASP A 108 -8.40 12.57 -7.52
N VAL A 109 -8.62 13.52 -6.59
CA VAL A 109 -7.61 13.92 -5.59
C VAL A 109 -7.17 12.73 -4.73
N PHE A 110 -8.09 11.80 -4.40
CA PHE A 110 -7.72 10.60 -3.66
C PHE A 110 -6.84 9.66 -4.47
N LYS A 111 -7.16 9.44 -5.75
CA LYS A 111 -6.34 8.62 -6.66
C LYS A 111 -4.94 9.23 -6.84
N GLU A 112 -4.87 10.52 -7.10
CA GLU A 112 -3.59 11.24 -7.24
C GLU A 112 -2.76 11.15 -5.96
N LYS A 113 -3.36 11.40 -4.79
CA LYS A 113 -2.62 11.27 -3.52
C LYS A 113 -2.24 9.82 -3.21
N SER A 114 -2.97 8.84 -3.71
CA SER A 114 -2.67 7.44 -3.45
C SER A 114 -1.39 6.95 -4.10
N THR A 115 -0.98 7.53 -5.23
CA THR A 115 0.31 7.23 -5.86
C THR A 115 1.48 7.70 -4.98
N LEU A 116 1.31 8.84 -4.30
CA LEU A 116 2.31 9.42 -3.40
C LEU A 116 2.43 8.71 -2.05
N VAL A 117 1.33 8.13 -1.55
CA VAL A 117 1.28 7.50 -0.22
C VAL A 117 2.20 6.27 -0.11
N PHE A 118 2.56 5.66 -1.24
CA PHE A 118 3.42 4.48 -1.28
C PHE A 118 4.83 4.75 -1.79
N ASP A 119 5.23 6.02 -1.87
CA ASP A 119 6.64 6.41 -1.98
C ASP A 119 7.33 6.14 -0.63
N VAL A 120 7.70 4.88 -0.42
CA VAL A 120 8.36 4.38 0.80
C VAL A 120 9.89 4.51 0.72
N ALA A 121 10.43 4.95 -0.42
CA ALA A 121 11.84 5.23 -0.57
C ALA A 121 12.25 6.45 0.28
N VAL A 122 13.37 6.34 0.99
CA VAL A 122 13.88 7.43 1.85
C VAL A 122 14.53 8.53 1.02
N CYS A 123 15.14 8.15 -0.09
CA CYS A 123 15.73 9.08 -1.05
C CYS A 123 14.84 9.15 -2.29
N LYS A 124 14.50 10.39 -2.67
CA LYS A 124 13.75 10.74 -3.88
C LYS A 124 14.66 11.29 -4.97
N CYS A 125 15.94 10.96 -4.85
CA CYS A 125 16.99 11.55 -5.65
C CYS A 125 16.85 10.94 -7.05
N PRO A 126 16.92 11.75 -8.12
CA PRO A 126 16.84 11.22 -9.47
C PRO A 126 17.94 10.16 -9.64
N ILE A 127 17.63 9.08 -10.38
CA ILE A 127 18.54 7.97 -10.67
C ILE A 127 19.64 8.51 -11.61
N VAL A 128 20.49 9.36 -11.09
CA VAL A 128 21.72 9.80 -11.71
C VAL A 128 22.79 9.42 -10.70
N VAL A 129 23.60 8.45 -11.13
CA VAL A 129 24.87 7.98 -10.59
C VAL A 129 25.38 8.79 -9.39
N GLU A 130 25.40 8.15 -8.22
CA GLU A 130 25.86 8.66 -6.91
C GLU A 130 24.84 9.50 -6.12
N CYS A 131 23.93 8.83 -5.41
CA CYS A 131 23.25 9.49 -4.30
C CYS A 131 24.21 9.74 -3.13
N THR A 132 24.57 10.99 -2.89
CA THR A 132 25.28 11.46 -1.69
C THR A 132 24.36 11.68 -0.50
N CYS A 133 23.10 11.26 -0.61
CA CYS A 133 22.16 11.26 0.49
C CYS A 133 22.62 10.25 1.55
N ASN A 134 23.40 10.72 2.53
CA ASN A 134 23.77 9.98 3.75
C ASN A 134 22.55 9.64 4.64
N LYS A 135 21.35 9.50 4.07
CA LYS A 135 20.13 9.11 4.76
C LYS A 135 20.17 7.61 5.01
N THR A 136 20.85 7.23 6.08
CA THR A 136 20.69 5.92 6.69
C THR A 136 19.24 5.75 7.19
N PRO A 137 18.66 4.53 7.14
CA PRO A 137 17.26 4.29 7.52
C PRO A 137 16.90 4.53 9.00
N ASP A 138 17.82 5.02 9.84
CA ASP A 138 17.71 4.95 11.31
C ASP A 138 17.45 6.29 12.02
N LEU A 139 16.86 7.29 11.36
CA LEU A 139 16.52 8.56 12.02
C LEU A 139 15.07 8.98 11.78
N CYS A 140 14.12 8.12 12.16
CA CYS A 140 12.72 8.49 12.38
C CYS A 140 12.07 7.49 13.36
N GLU A 141 12.31 7.68 14.66
CA GLU A 141 11.58 7.01 15.77
C GLU A 141 10.10 7.43 15.85
#